data_AF-A0A0F9LI77-F1
#
_entry.id   AF-A0A0F9LI77-F1
#
_cell.length_a   1.000
_cell.length_b   1.000
_cell.length_c   1.000
_cell.angle_alpha   90.00
_cell.angle_beta   90.00
_cell.angle_gamma   90.00
#
_symmetry.space_group_name_H-M   'P 1'
#
loop_
_entity.id
_entity.type
_entity.pdbx_description
1 polymer ?
#
loop_
_entity_poly.entity_id
_entity_poly.type
_entity_poly.pdbx_seq_one_letter_code
_entity_poly.pdbx_strand_id
1 'polypeptide(L)'
;MTDSALNPMNIYQAVEVMKILTPHQEPIAEAFKQSAVKGILALLEETRDGEPGALLRLIALMQDIHVEKAAELYGDWSGREIMALLADMFVTNPLPDLYDGAYVLGLISEGWKNARD
;
A
#
# COMPACT_ATOMS: atom_id res chain seq x y z
N MET A 1 3.99 0.89 23.58
CA MET A 1 3.87 -0.06 22.45
C MET A 1 2.38 -0.28 22.25
N THR A 2 1.78 0.37 21.27
CA THR A 2 0.39 0.07 20.89
C THR A 2 0.46 -1.20 20.05
N ASP A 3 0.02 -2.32 20.64
CA ASP A 3 -0.29 -3.55 19.91
C ASP A 3 -1.48 -3.25 18.98
N SER A 4 -1.21 -2.59 17.85
CA SER A 4 -2.11 -2.67 16.71
C SER A 4 -1.81 -4.01 16.06
N ALA A 5 -2.48 -5.06 16.51
CA ALA A 5 -2.43 -6.33 15.81
C ALA A 5 -2.87 -6.08 14.36
N LEU A 6 -2.01 -6.37 13.39
CA LEU A 6 -2.37 -6.26 11.97
C LEU A 6 -3.53 -7.22 11.71
N ASN A 7 -4.72 -6.68 11.54
CA ASN A 7 -5.90 -7.45 11.20
C ASN A 7 -5.92 -7.72 9.68
N PRO A 8 -6.36 -8.91 9.24
CA PRO A 8 -6.67 -9.13 7.83
C PRO A 8 -7.67 -8.06 7.35
N MET A 9 -7.37 -7.44 6.22
CA MET A 9 -8.16 -6.35 5.68
C MET A 9 -9.54 -6.83 5.23
N ASN A 10 -10.60 -6.08 5.55
CA ASN A 10 -11.93 -6.41 5.06
C ASN A 10 -12.12 -6.02 3.58
N ILE A 11 -13.14 -6.54 2.91
CA ILE A 11 -13.33 -6.35 1.46
C ILE A 11 -13.52 -4.88 1.06
N TYR A 12 -14.18 -4.06 1.89
CA TYR A 12 -14.37 -2.64 1.59
C TYR A 12 -13.05 -1.89 1.64
N GLN A 13 -12.23 -2.16 2.65
CA GLN A 13 -10.89 -1.60 2.77
C GLN A 13 -9.99 -2.05 1.62
N ALA A 14 -10.04 -3.33 1.25
CA ALA A 14 -9.25 -3.87 0.16
C ALA A 14 -9.56 -3.13 -1.15
N VAL A 15 -10.84 -2.89 -1.45
CA VAL A 15 -11.26 -2.12 -2.64
C VAL A 15 -10.76 -0.68 -2.58
N GLU A 16 -10.81 -0.01 -1.43
CA GLU A 16 -10.30 1.37 -1.31
C GLU A 16 -8.78 1.42 -1.45
N VAL A 17 -8.04 0.46 -0.88
CA VAL A 17 -6.60 0.32 -1.06
C VAL A 17 -6.26 0.07 -2.54
N MET A 18 -6.99 -0.81 -3.22
CA MET A 18 -6.83 -1.06 -4.65
C MET A 18 -6.98 0.22 -5.47
N LYS A 19 -7.97 1.07 -5.16
CA LYS A 19 -8.17 2.35 -5.85
C LYS A 19 -7.01 3.33 -5.64
N ILE A 20 -6.42 3.35 -4.44
CA ILE A 20 -5.25 4.19 -4.15
C ILE A 20 -4.03 3.70 -4.92
N LEU A 21 -3.83 2.39 -5.01
CA LEU A 21 -2.63 1.79 -5.62
C LEU A 21 -2.69 1.76 -7.15
N THR A 22 -3.88 1.56 -7.72
CA THR A 22 -4.11 1.38 -9.15
C THR A 22 -3.44 2.43 -10.05
N PRO A 23 -3.55 3.75 -9.78
CA PRO A 23 -2.91 4.77 -10.60
C PRO A 23 -1.39 4.67 -10.68
N HIS A 24 -0.76 4.00 -9.72
CA HIS A 24 0.68 3.90 -9.56
C HIS A 24 1.23 2.49 -9.86
N GLN A 25 0.40 1.60 -10.44
CA GLN A 25 0.75 0.19 -10.64
C GLN A 25 2.06 0.01 -11.41
N GLU A 26 2.21 0.66 -12.55
CA GLU A 26 3.36 0.48 -13.44
C GLU A 26 4.69 0.89 -12.79
N PRO A 27 4.86 2.12 -12.27
CA PRO A 27 6.12 2.51 -11.62
C PRO A 27 6.44 1.65 -10.40
N ILE A 28 5.43 1.27 -9.60
CA ILE A 28 5.62 0.40 -8.44
C ILE A 28 6.06 -1.00 -8.88
N ALA A 29 5.38 -1.61 -9.86
CA ALA A 29 5.69 -2.95 -10.35
C ALA A 29 7.11 -3.01 -10.95
N GLU A 30 7.51 -2.03 -11.76
CA GLU A 30 8.87 -1.95 -12.31
C GLU A 30 9.93 -1.80 -11.22
N ALA A 31 9.65 -1.06 -10.15
CA ALA A 31 10.57 -0.94 -9.02
C ALA A 31 10.70 -2.26 -8.23
N PHE A 32 9.60 -3.00 -8.06
CA PHE A 32 9.59 -4.31 -7.42
C PHE A 32 10.39 -5.37 -8.20
N LYS A 33 10.50 -5.28 -9.55
CA LYS A 33 11.41 -6.15 -10.34
C LYS A 33 12.86 -6.07 -9.88
N GLN A 34 13.27 -4.89 -9.42
CA GLN A 34 14.65 -4.63 -9.04
C GLN A 34 14.92 -5.04 -7.60
N SER A 35 13.99 -4.73 -6.67
CA SER A 35 14.01 -5.21 -5.28
C SER A 35 12.74 -4.79 -4.54
N ALA A 36 12.37 -5.51 -3.47
CA ALA A 36 11.27 -5.11 -2.60
C ALA A 36 11.46 -3.71 -1.99
N VAL A 37 12.68 -3.35 -1.60
CA VAL A 37 12.98 -2.03 -1.02
C VAL A 37 12.71 -0.92 -2.03
N LYS A 38 13.16 -1.08 -3.28
CA LYS A 38 12.87 -0.13 -4.36
C LYS A 38 11.36 -0.03 -4.64
N GLY A 39 10.66 -1.16 -4.58
CA GLY A 39 9.20 -1.20 -4.70
C GLY A 39 8.47 -0.36 -3.66
N ILE A 40 8.84 -0.50 -2.37
CA ILE A 40 8.23 0.30 -1.30
C ILE A 40 8.63 1.78 -1.40
N LEU A 41 9.87 2.08 -1.80
CA LEU A 41 10.29 3.46 -2.05
C LEU A 41 9.50 4.10 -3.19
N ALA A 42 9.29 3.39 -4.29
CA ALA A 42 8.46 3.87 -5.39
C ALA A 42 7.02 4.10 -4.92
N LEU A 43 6.44 3.21 -4.13
CA LEU A 43 5.12 3.43 -3.53
C LEU A 43 5.08 4.72 -2.69
N LEU A 44 6.09 4.97 -1.85
CA LEU A 44 6.18 6.17 -1.03
C LEU A 44 6.27 7.44 -1.89
N GLU A 45 7.09 7.43 -2.93
CA GLU A 45 7.29 8.56 -3.84
C GLU A 45 6.01 8.85 -4.65
N GLU A 46 5.46 7.82 -5.28
CA GLU A 46 4.26 7.89 -6.12
C GLU A 46 3.03 8.36 -5.35
N THR A 47 2.80 7.81 -4.15
CA THR A 47 1.65 8.20 -3.32
C THR A 47 1.81 9.58 -2.67
N ARG A 48 3.05 10.04 -2.42
CA ARG A 48 3.30 11.38 -1.89
C ARG A 48 3.11 12.45 -2.96
N ASP A 49 3.64 12.21 -4.15
CA ASP A 49 3.70 13.21 -5.21
C ASP A 49 2.39 13.25 -6.03
N GLY A 50 1.65 12.13 -6.11
CA GLY A 50 0.39 12.02 -6.84
C GLY A 50 -0.87 12.52 -6.10
N GLU A 51 -1.01 12.21 -4.80
CA GLU A 51 -2.15 12.63 -3.97
C GLU A 51 -1.70 12.86 -2.51
N PRO A 52 -1.52 14.13 -2.08
CA PRO A 52 -1.16 14.44 -0.70
C PRO A 52 -2.17 13.84 0.30
N GLY A 53 -1.71 12.88 1.11
CA GLY A 53 -2.53 12.18 2.09
C GLY A 53 -2.95 10.76 1.69
N ALA A 54 -2.74 10.33 0.44
CA ALA A 54 -3.01 8.95 0.01
C ALA A 54 -2.21 7.93 0.82
N LEU A 55 -0.96 8.25 1.17
CA LEU A 55 -0.14 7.39 2.04
C LEU A 55 -0.73 7.21 3.45
N LEU A 56 -1.22 8.29 4.07
CA LEU A 56 -1.87 8.20 5.38
C LEU A 56 -3.20 7.45 5.31
N ARG A 57 -3.97 7.66 4.24
CA ARG A 57 -5.21 6.90 3.98
C ARG A 57 -4.92 5.42 3.76
N LEU A 58 -3.85 5.08 3.03
CA LEU A 58 -3.39 3.71 2.82
C LEU A 58 -3.07 3.05 4.17
N ILE A 59 -2.24 3.69 5.01
CA ILE A 59 -1.91 3.18 6.35
C ILE A 59 -3.17 2.99 7.19
N ALA A 60 -4.06 3.97 7.20
CA ALA A 60 -5.30 3.93 7.96
C ALA A 60 -6.21 2.75 7.54
N LEU A 61 -6.37 2.54 6.23
CA LEU A 61 -7.15 1.44 5.68
C LEU A 61 -6.53 0.07 5.99
N MET A 62 -5.22 -0.06 5.85
CA MET A 62 -4.49 -1.31 6.11
C MET A 62 -4.47 -1.70 7.59
N GLN A 63 -4.68 -0.74 8.50
CA GLN A 63 -4.71 -0.97 9.95
C GLN A 63 -6.11 -0.92 10.55
N ASP A 64 -7.16 -0.73 9.73
CA ASP A 64 -8.54 -0.57 10.20
C ASP A 64 -8.70 0.56 11.25
N ILE A 65 -8.11 1.73 10.96
CA ILE A 65 -8.21 2.93 11.80
C ILE A 65 -8.68 4.14 11.01
N HIS A 66 -9.12 5.19 11.73
CA HIS A 66 -9.43 6.48 11.14
C HIS A 66 -8.15 7.21 10.66
N VAL A 67 -8.26 8.00 9.59
CA VAL A 67 -7.11 8.72 9.01
C VAL A 67 -6.52 9.73 9.98
N GLU A 68 -7.34 10.36 10.82
CA GLU A 68 -6.90 11.26 11.87
C GLU A 68 -6.04 10.52 12.90
N LYS A 69 -6.41 9.28 13.23
CA LYS A 69 -5.62 8.43 14.13
C LYS A 69 -4.29 8.06 13.50
N ALA A 70 -4.26 7.74 12.21
CA ALA A 70 -3.02 7.47 11.48
C ALA A 70 -2.11 8.72 11.47
N ALA A 71 -2.67 9.91 11.24
CA ALA A 71 -1.91 11.17 11.29
C ALA A 71 -1.34 11.44 12.69
N GLU A 72 -2.11 11.21 13.75
CA GLU A 72 -1.63 11.34 15.14
C GLU A 72 -0.50 10.35 15.47
N LEU A 73 -0.57 9.11 14.96
CA LEU A 73 0.39 8.06 15.28
C LEU A 73 1.68 8.16 14.46
N TYR A 74 1.56 8.58 13.20
CA TYR A 74 2.61 8.44 12.18
C TYR A 74 3.02 9.76 11.52
N GLY A 75 2.37 10.88 11.82
CA GLY A 75 2.65 12.18 11.18
C GLY A 75 4.08 12.68 11.38
N ASP A 76 4.71 12.31 12.50
CA ASP A 76 6.08 12.70 12.84
C ASP A 76 7.12 11.61 12.49
N TRP A 77 6.70 10.48 11.91
CA TRP A 77 7.61 9.39 11.59
C TRP A 77 8.51 9.74 10.40
N SER A 78 9.75 9.28 10.46
CA SER A 78 10.68 9.36 9.34
C SER A 78 10.24 8.43 8.19
N GLY A 79 10.66 8.75 6.97
CA GLY A 79 10.37 7.90 5.79
C GLY A 79 10.84 6.45 5.96
N ARG A 80 11.90 6.20 6.75
CA ARG A 80 12.37 4.83 7.04
C ARG A 80 11.40 4.07 7.95
N GLU A 81 10.83 4.72 8.96
CA GLU A 81 9.86 4.10 9.86
C GLU A 81 8.55 3.79 9.12
N ILE A 82 8.10 4.71 8.25
CA ILE A 82 6.95 4.44 7.37
C ILE A 82 7.24 3.30 6.39
N MET A 83 8.45 3.23 5.82
CA MET A 83 8.84 2.12 4.95
C MET A 83 8.79 0.77 5.67
N ALA A 84 9.27 0.72 6.92
CA ALA A 84 9.20 -0.49 7.75
C ALA A 84 7.75 -0.88 8.07
N LEU A 85 6.90 0.10 8.36
CA LEU A 85 5.47 -0.12 8.59
C LEU A 85 4.78 -0.69 7.34
N LEU A 86 5.00 -0.10 6.17
CA LEU A 86 4.45 -0.59 4.89
C LEU A 86 4.91 -2.02 4.61
N ALA A 87 6.19 -2.33 4.85
CA ALA A 87 6.70 -3.69 4.67
C ALA A 87 5.93 -4.70 5.52
N ASP A 88 5.68 -4.39 6.79
CA ASP A 88 4.94 -5.27 7.72
C ASP A 88 3.47 -5.43 7.29
N MET A 89 2.84 -4.33 6.87
CA MET A 89 1.46 -4.37 6.38
C MET A 89 1.31 -5.21 5.10
N PHE A 90 2.30 -5.17 4.19
CA PHE A 90 2.29 -6.00 2.97
C PHE A 90 2.65 -7.48 3.22
N VAL A 91 3.19 -7.84 4.38
CA VAL A 91 3.28 -9.25 4.78
C VAL A 91 1.89 -9.81 5.08
N THR A 92 1.05 -9.01 5.75
CA THR A 92 -0.31 -9.43 6.13
C THR A 92 -1.31 -9.30 4.97
N ASN A 93 -1.16 -8.25 4.16
CA ASN A 93 -2.02 -7.97 3.01
C ASN A 93 -1.15 -7.83 1.75
N PRO A 94 -0.80 -8.95 1.08
CA PRO A 94 0.16 -8.95 -0.01
C PRO A 94 -0.24 -8.02 -1.14
N LEU A 95 0.71 -7.17 -1.55
CA LEU A 95 0.52 -6.26 -2.68
C LEU A 95 0.11 -6.98 -3.98
N PRO A 96 0.68 -8.16 -4.34
CA PRO A 96 0.23 -8.92 -5.50
C PRO A 96 -1.26 -9.28 -5.46
N ASP A 97 -1.76 -9.74 -4.31
CA ASP A 97 -3.16 -10.14 -4.14
C ASP A 97 -4.11 -8.94 -4.30
N LEU A 98 -3.68 -7.76 -3.84
CA LEU A 98 -4.44 -6.52 -4.01
C LEU A 98 -4.53 -6.14 -5.51
N TYR A 99 -3.43 -6.21 -6.26
CA TYR A 99 -3.47 -5.92 -7.70
C TYR A 99 -4.23 -6.98 -8.50
N ASP A 100 -4.09 -8.27 -8.18
CA ASP A 100 -4.88 -9.32 -8.82
C ASP A 100 -6.38 -9.15 -8.53
N GLY A 101 -6.74 -8.77 -7.31
CA GLY A 101 -8.10 -8.38 -6.96
C GLY A 101 -8.59 -7.18 -7.76
N ALA A 102 -7.76 -6.14 -7.92
CA ALA A 102 -8.08 -4.97 -8.73
C ALA A 102 -8.33 -5.33 -10.19
N TYR A 103 -7.57 -6.26 -10.76
CA TYR A 103 -7.78 -6.77 -12.11
C TYR A 103 -9.10 -7.55 -12.23
N VAL A 104 -9.38 -8.45 -11.29
CA VAL A 104 -10.65 -9.21 -11.27
C VAL A 104 -11.87 -8.28 -11.19
N LEU A 105 -11.74 -7.15 -10.48
CA LEU A 105 -12.77 -6.13 -10.37
C LEU A 105 -12.82 -5.15 -11.55
N GLY A 106 -11.92 -5.28 -12.53
CA GLY A 106 -11.85 -4.41 -13.71
C GLY A 106 -11.36 -2.99 -13.41
N LEU A 107 -10.64 -2.78 -12.30
CA LEU A 107 -10.05 -1.48 -11.95
C LEU A 107 -8.77 -1.20 -12.75
N ILE A 108 -8.08 -2.25 -13.18
CA ILE A 108 -6.85 -2.22 -14.00
C ILE A 108 -6.97 -3.20 -15.16
N SER A 109 -6.21 -2.96 -16.23
CA SER A 109 -6.21 -3.80 -17.43
C SER A 109 -5.49 -5.13 -17.28
N GLU A 110 -4.70 -5.28 -16.21
CA GLU A 110 -3.84 -6.44 -15.96
C GLU A 110 -3.54 -6.59 -14.48
N GLY A 111 -3.43 -7.83 -14.00
CA GLY A 111 -3.07 -8.15 -12.62
C GLY A 111 -1.62 -7.82 -12.28
N TRP A 112 -1.13 -8.32 -11.16
CA TRP A 112 0.23 -8.04 -10.71
C TRP A 112 1.26 -8.54 -11.71
N LYS A 113 1.89 -7.61 -12.44
CA LYS A 113 3.04 -7.88 -13.30
C LYS A 113 4.29 -8.01 -12.44
N ASN A 114 4.49 -9.17 -11.78
CA ASN A 114 5.80 -9.78 -11.46
C ASN A 114 5.69 -11.10 -10.66
N ALA A 115 5.73 -12.23 -11.39
CA ALA A 115 6.43 -13.48 -11.04
C ALA A 115 6.39 -14.53 -12.20
N ARG A 116 6.17 -14.11 -13.45
CA ARG A 116 6.23 -14.98 -14.64
C ARG A 116 6.80 -14.21 -15.83
N ASP A 117 8.06 -13.82 -15.70
CA ASP A 117 9.09 -13.82 -16.75
C ASP A 117 10.46 -13.81 -16.05
#